data_AF-A0A949FS02-F1
#
_entry.id   AF-A0A949FS02-F1
#
_cell.length_a   1.000
_cell.length_b   1.000
_cell.length_c   1.000
_cell.angle_alpha   90.00
_cell.angle_beta   90.00
_cell.angle_gamma   90.00
#
_symmetry.space_group_name_H-M   'P 1'
#
loop_
_entity.id
_entity.type
_entity.pdbx_description
1 polymer ?
#
loop_
_entity_poly.entity_id
_entity_poly.type
_entity_poly.pdbx_seq_one_letter_code
_entity_poly.pdbx_strand_id
1 'polypeptide(L)'
;MFAGYRRHQGAWDELFAADGEPHPHCRLLVERLGQLRSNEFQNRRASADLVFINQSITFSVYSDRRGVEKIFPFDLVPRPVAASEWDRTEAGLKQRILALNHFLYDVYHDCRIIKEGIIPGELVLGSKCYRPEMIGFEPPGRQYVHVCGTDLIRDTKGEFLVLEDNGRTPSGVSYVLENRVVMKKVFPQLFQHFRVRRVEDYPQRLRDALFSVAPAGAGDPPTVVLLTPGPYNSAYFEHSFLARHMGIELVVGRDLFVEDDVVYLQTT
;
A
#
# COMPACT_ATOMS: atom_id res chain seq x y z
N MET A 1 15.54 2.53 -26.80
CA MET A 1 15.68 2.02 -25.41
C MET A 1 16.01 0.52 -25.33
N PHE A 2 15.24 -0.37 -25.96
CA PHE A 2 15.38 -1.83 -25.78
C PHE A 2 16.35 -2.55 -26.75
N ALA A 3 17.15 -1.80 -27.52
CA ALA A 3 18.12 -2.42 -28.44
C ALA A 3 19.17 -3.22 -27.63
N GLY A 4 19.29 -4.52 -27.92
CA GLY A 4 20.20 -5.41 -27.20
C GLY A 4 19.70 -5.84 -25.81
N TYR A 5 18.42 -5.62 -25.48
CA TYR A 5 17.84 -6.08 -24.23
C TYR A 5 17.94 -7.61 -24.12
N ARG A 6 18.49 -8.08 -23.00
CA ARG A 6 18.61 -9.51 -22.68
C ARG A 6 17.82 -9.79 -21.41
N ARG A 7 16.80 -10.63 -21.55
CA ARG A 7 16.03 -11.14 -20.40
C ARG A 7 16.96 -11.89 -19.45
N HIS A 8 16.68 -11.78 -18.15
CA HIS A 8 17.37 -12.57 -17.15
C HIS A 8 16.99 -14.05 -17.32
N GLN A 9 17.98 -14.95 -17.39
CA GLN A 9 17.70 -16.38 -17.53
C GLN A 9 17.09 -16.93 -16.24
N GLY A 10 16.08 -17.78 -16.37
CA GLY A 10 15.41 -18.41 -15.22
C GLY A 10 14.52 -17.47 -14.40
N ALA A 11 14.14 -16.30 -14.94
CA ALA A 11 13.16 -15.40 -14.33
C ALA A 11 12.07 -15.02 -15.33
N TRP A 12 10.87 -14.72 -14.83
CA TRP A 12 9.80 -14.15 -15.65
C TRP A 12 10.12 -12.69 -15.99
N ASP A 13 9.92 -12.32 -17.25
CA ASP A 13 10.09 -10.96 -17.72
C ASP A 13 8.72 -10.32 -17.98
N GLU A 14 8.47 -9.16 -17.35
CA GLU A 14 7.17 -8.48 -17.39
C GLU A 14 6.88 -7.82 -18.75
N LEU A 15 7.90 -7.57 -19.57
CA LEU A 15 7.73 -6.90 -20.86
C LEU A 15 7.78 -7.88 -22.03
N PHE A 16 8.68 -8.86 -21.99
CA PHE A 16 9.00 -9.73 -23.12
C PHE A 16 8.79 -11.22 -22.83
N ALA A 17 8.22 -11.94 -23.78
CA ALA A 17 8.04 -13.38 -23.73
C ALA A 17 9.34 -14.15 -24.07
N ALA A 18 9.26 -15.49 -24.00
CA ALA A 18 10.38 -16.40 -24.20
C ALA A 18 11.01 -16.35 -25.61
N ASP A 19 10.26 -15.90 -26.60
CA ASP A 19 10.69 -15.67 -27.99
C ASP A 19 11.32 -14.28 -28.20
N GLY A 20 11.27 -13.40 -27.20
CA GLY A 20 11.75 -12.02 -27.29
C GLY A 20 10.69 -11.02 -27.79
N GLU A 21 9.48 -11.49 -28.11
CA GLU A 21 8.37 -10.60 -28.47
C GLU A 21 7.75 -9.98 -27.20
N PRO A 22 7.29 -8.72 -27.25
CA PRO A 22 6.56 -8.13 -26.14
C PRO A 22 5.27 -8.89 -25.84
N HIS A 23 4.94 -9.05 -24.55
CA HIS A 23 3.63 -9.55 -24.14
C HIS A 23 2.52 -8.71 -24.79
N PRO A 24 1.37 -9.29 -25.17
CA PRO A 24 0.34 -8.56 -25.92
C PRO A 24 -0.12 -7.25 -25.25
N HIS A 25 -0.25 -7.25 -23.92
CA HIS A 25 -0.63 -6.08 -23.14
C HIS A 25 0.49 -5.02 -22.98
N CYS A 26 1.73 -5.39 -23.32
CA CYS A 26 2.92 -4.55 -23.23
C CYS A 26 3.38 -3.97 -24.58
N ARG A 27 2.86 -4.46 -25.72
CA ARG A 27 3.32 -4.07 -27.07
C ARG A 27 3.43 -2.56 -27.27
N LEU A 28 2.34 -1.83 -27.00
CA LEU A 28 2.31 -0.38 -27.15
C LEU A 28 3.29 0.32 -26.20
N LEU A 29 3.51 -0.23 -25.01
CA LEU A 29 4.41 0.34 -24.00
C LEU A 29 5.85 0.21 -24.50
N VAL A 30 6.21 -0.99 -24.95
CA VAL A 30 7.51 -1.29 -25.53
C VAL A 30 7.76 -0.46 -26.78
N GLU A 31 6.76 -0.28 -27.66
CA GLU A 31 6.89 0.57 -28.85
C GLU A 31 7.18 2.03 -28.46
N ARG A 32 6.37 2.61 -27.57
CA ARG A 32 6.50 4.02 -27.16
C ARG A 32 7.79 4.29 -26.40
N LEU A 33 8.15 3.44 -25.45
CA LEU A 33 9.42 3.55 -24.75
C LEU A 33 10.60 3.26 -25.68
N GLY A 34 10.43 2.38 -26.66
CA GLY A 34 11.41 2.04 -27.69
C GLY A 34 11.79 3.25 -28.57
N GLN A 35 10.81 4.10 -28.89
CA GLN A 35 10.96 5.33 -29.67
C GLN A 35 11.71 6.45 -28.93
N LEU A 36 11.82 6.38 -27.60
CA LEU A 36 12.53 7.40 -26.81
C LEU A 36 14.03 7.33 -27.05
N ARG A 37 14.62 8.48 -27.37
CA ARG A 37 16.07 8.67 -27.41
C ARG A 37 16.61 8.77 -25.99
N SER A 38 17.87 8.38 -25.78
CA SER A 38 18.52 8.42 -24.46
C SER A 38 18.40 9.80 -23.79
N ASN A 39 18.70 10.88 -24.52
CA ASN A 39 18.59 12.24 -23.99
C ASN A 39 17.15 12.61 -23.58
N GLU A 40 16.15 12.15 -24.33
CA GLU A 40 14.74 12.41 -23.99
C GLU A 40 14.34 11.68 -22.70
N PHE A 41 14.78 10.44 -22.54
CA PHE A 41 14.55 9.67 -21.31
C PHE A 41 15.22 10.34 -20.10
N GLN A 42 16.45 10.83 -20.25
CA GLN A 42 17.15 11.56 -19.18
C GLN A 42 16.45 12.89 -18.84
N ASN A 43 15.97 13.63 -19.83
CA ASN A 43 15.19 14.85 -19.59
C ASN A 43 13.90 14.56 -18.84
N ARG A 44 13.22 13.47 -19.18
CA ARG A 44 12.03 12.98 -18.45
C ARG A 44 12.38 12.58 -17.02
N ARG A 45 13.55 11.97 -16.80
CA ARG A 45 14.03 11.61 -15.46
C ARG A 45 14.28 12.84 -14.60
N ALA A 46 15.02 13.82 -15.13
CA ALA A 46 15.23 15.10 -14.45
C ALA A 46 13.91 15.83 -14.14
N SER A 47 12.94 15.77 -15.06
CA SER A 47 11.60 16.33 -14.84
C SER A 47 10.86 15.61 -13.71
N ALA A 48 10.95 14.28 -13.63
CA ALA A 48 10.36 13.50 -12.53
C ALA A 48 10.99 13.87 -11.19
N ASP A 49 12.33 13.95 -11.13
CA ASP A 49 13.06 14.29 -9.91
C ASP A 49 12.67 15.70 -9.41
N LEU A 50 12.50 16.68 -10.31
CA LEU A 50 12.00 18.02 -9.95
C LEU A 50 10.57 17.98 -9.39
N VAL A 51 9.70 17.12 -9.92
CA VAL A 51 8.33 16.97 -9.40
C VAL A 51 8.36 16.36 -7.99
N PHE A 52 9.21 15.36 -7.74
CA PHE A 52 9.36 14.78 -6.39
C PHE A 52 9.86 15.82 -5.37
N ILE A 53 10.86 16.63 -5.73
CA ILE A 53 11.36 17.72 -4.87
C ILE A 53 10.24 18.73 -4.58
N ASN A 54 9.56 19.21 -5.63
CA ASN A 54 8.56 20.28 -5.49
C ASN A 54 7.30 19.83 -4.72
N GLN A 55 6.99 18.54 -4.73
CA GLN A 55 5.87 17.98 -3.96
C GLN A 55 6.30 17.50 -2.56
N SER A 56 7.56 17.71 -2.16
CA SER A 56 8.12 17.25 -0.89
C SER A 56 7.94 15.74 -0.66
N ILE A 57 7.98 14.97 -1.73
CA ILE A 57 7.90 13.50 -1.67
C ILE A 57 9.31 13.00 -1.39
N THR A 58 9.70 13.10 -0.13
CA THR A 58 11.04 12.76 0.36
C THR A 58 10.94 11.71 1.46
N PHE A 59 12.01 10.94 1.65
CA PHE A 59 12.11 10.02 2.78
C PHE A 59 13.30 10.40 3.66
N SER A 60 13.12 10.26 4.97
CA SER A 60 14.18 10.49 5.95
C SER A 60 15.08 9.26 6.04
N VAL A 61 16.35 9.40 5.62
CA VAL A 61 17.34 8.31 5.74
C VAL A 61 18.10 8.47 7.06
N TYR A 62 17.81 7.62 8.04
CA TYR A 62 18.45 7.68 9.36
C TYR A 62 19.95 7.32 9.36
N SER A 63 20.49 6.80 8.26
CA SER A 63 21.91 6.44 8.17
C SER A 63 22.85 7.65 8.12
N ASP A 64 22.36 8.84 7.79
CA ASP A 64 23.14 10.07 7.80
C ASP A 64 22.66 10.96 8.95
N ARG A 65 23.53 11.23 9.95
CA ARG A 65 23.31 12.15 11.10
C ARG A 65 22.98 13.61 10.72
N ARG A 66 22.67 13.89 9.44
CA ARG A 66 22.41 15.21 8.88
C ARG A 66 20.96 15.44 8.45
N GLY A 67 20.05 14.48 8.63
CA GLY A 67 18.63 14.68 8.30
C GLY A 67 18.38 15.14 6.85
N VAL A 68 19.25 14.71 5.92
CA VAL A 68 19.12 15.11 4.52
C VAL A 68 17.99 14.30 3.91
N GLU A 69 16.88 14.96 3.62
CA GLU A 69 15.79 14.44 2.81
C GLU A 69 16.35 13.98 1.46
N LYS A 70 16.16 12.70 1.12
CA LYS A 70 16.53 12.15 -0.19
C LYS A 70 15.26 11.90 -0.99
N ILE A 71 15.35 12.13 -2.30
CA ILE A 71 14.30 11.76 -3.24
C ILE A 71 14.25 10.24 -3.32
N PHE A 72 13.04 9.69 -3.25
CA PHE A 72 12.82 8.26 -3.46
C PHE A 72 13.34 7.83 -4.85
N PRO A 73 14.19 6.79 -4.95
CA PRO A 73 14.65 6.30 -6.24
C PRO A 73 13.46 5.82 -7.09
N PHE A 74 13.22 6.49 -8.21
CA PHE A 74 12.02 6.26 -9.02
C PHE A 74 12.36 5.78 -10.43
N ASP A 75 11.95 4.59 -10.85
CA ASP A 75 12.10 4.15 -12.24
C ASP A 75 10.93 4.65 -13.11
N LEU A 76 11.24 5.14 -14.30
CA LEU A 76 10.26 5.62 -15.27
C LEU A 76 9.61 4.49 -16.09
N VAL A 77 10.19 3.30 -16.09
CA VAL A 77 9.61 2.13 -16.75
C VAL A 77 8.53 1.56 -15.84
N PRO A 78 7.24 1.68 -16.20
CA PRO A 78 6.18 1.13 -15.36
C PRO A 78 6.23 -0.39 -15.37
N ARG A 79 5.75 -1.00 -14.28
CA ARG A 79 5.47 -2.44 -14.23
C ARG A 79 4.03 -2.70 -14.69
N PRO A 80 3.80 -3.16 -15.93
CA PRO A 80 2.47 -3.51 -16.39
C PRO A 80 1.97 -4.77 -15.69
N VAL A 81 0.66 -4.82 -15.45
CA VAL A 81 -0.05 -6.03 -15.00
C VAL A 81 -1.32 -6.13 -15.83
N ALA A 82 -1.56 -7.28 -16.45
CA ALA A 82 -2.75 -7.46 -17.28
C ALA A 82 -4.01 -7.45 -16.42
N ALA A 83 -5.13 -6.98 -16.99
CA ALA A 83 -6.41 -6.93 -16.27
C ALA A 83 -6.85 -8.32 -15.77
N SER A 84 -6.72 -9.35 -16.61
CA SER A 84 -7.08 -10.73 -16.26
C SER A 84 -6.23 -11.29 -15.12
N GLU A 85 -4.94 -10.93 -15.06
CA GLU A 85 -4.06 -11.30 -13.95
C GLU A 85 -4.48 -10.58 -12.68
N TRP A 86 -4.72 -9.27 -12.77
CA TRP A 86 -5.13 -8.47 -11.62
C TRP A 86 -6.49 -8.89 -11.07
N ASP A 87 -7.46 -9.25 -11.91
CA ASP A 87 -8.79 -9.67 -11.46
C ASP A 87 -8.71 -10.96 -10.62
N ARG A 88 -7.86 -11.91 -11.02
CA ARG A 88 -7.57 -13.12 -10.22
C ARG A 88 -6.84 -12.77 -8.92
N THR A 89 -5.82 -11.92 -9.00
CA THR A 89 -5.05 -11.49 -7.82
C THR A 89 -5.94 -10.76 -6.82
N GLU A 90 -6.76 -9.82 -7.26
CA GLU A 90 -7.69 -9.06 -6.42
C GLU A 90 -8.69 -9.98 -5.70
N ALA A 91 -9.25 -10.97 -6.42
CA ALA A 91 -10.14 -11.96 -5.80
C ALA A 91 -9.42 -12.79 -4.72
N GLY A 92 -8.19 -13.24 -4.99
CA GLY A 92 -7.36 -13.96 -4.02
C GLY A 92 -7.00 -13.12 -2.79
N LEU A 93 -6.63 -11.86 -2.98
CA LEU A 93 -6.33 -10.93 -1.88
C LEU A 93 -7.56 -10.68 -1.00
N LYS A 94 -8.73 -10.46 -1.60
CA LYS A 94 -9.99 -10.31 -0.86
C LYS A 94 -10.29 -11.56 -0.02
N GLN A 95 -10.19 -12.75 -0.62
CA GLN A 95 -10.38 -14.02 0.09
C GLN A 95 -9.40 -14.16 1.26
N ARG A 96 -8.12 -13.84 1.04
CA ARG A 96 -7.07 -13.96 2.05
C ARG A 96 -7.31 -13.03 3.25
N ILE A 97 -7.63 -11.76 3.00
CA ILE A 97 -7.89 -10.77 4.06
C ILE A 97 -9.13 -11.16 4.89
N LEU A 98 -10.17 -11.71 4.25
CA LEU A 98 -11.33 -12.25 4.97
C LEU A 98 -10.95 -13.42 5.87
N ALA A 99 -10.13 -14.35 5.37
CA ALA A 99 -9.64 -15.46 6.18
C ALA A 99 -8.77 -15.01 7.36
N LEU A 100 -7.91 -14.00 7.17
CA LEU A 100 -7.09 -13.43 8.23
C LEU A 100 -7.93 -12.76 9.32
N ASN A 101 -8.97 -12.01 8.95
CA ASN A 101 -9.89 -11.42 9.93
C ASN A 101 -10.68 -12.48 10.69
N HIS A 102 -11.19 -13.52 10.02
CA HIS A 102 -11.84 -14.64 10.69
C HIS A 102 -10.91 -15.40 11.63
N PHE A 103 -9.65 -15.60 11.23
CA PHE A 103 -8.64 -16.22 12.07
C PHE A 103 -8.39 -15.39 13.35
N LEU A 104 -8.19 -14.08 13.22
CA LEU A 104 -7.98 -13.20 14.38
C LEU A 104 -9.20 -13.18 15.30
N TYR A 105 -10.41 -13.12 14.75
CA TYR A 105 -11.64 -13.21 15.53
C TYR A 105 -11.72 -14.53 16.29
N ASP A 106 -11.51 -15.66 15.61
CA ASP A 106 -11.56 -16.98 16.26
C ASP A 106 -10.53 -17.11 17.39
N VAL A 107 -9.28 -16.69 17.15
CA VAL A 107 -8.17 -16.75 18.13
C VAL A 107 -8.42 -15.93 19.40
N TYR A 108 -9.15 -14.82 19.31
CA TYR A 108 -9.49 -14.01 20.47
C TYR A 108 -10.86 -14.35 21.10
N HIS A 109 -11.59 -15.32 20.54
CA HIS A 109 -12.90 -15.74 21.02
C HIS A 109 -12.95 -17.25 21.24
N ASP A 110 -13.56 -18.00 20.30
CA ASP A 110 -13.87 -19.42 20.49
C ASP A 110 -12.65 -20.34 20.37
N CYS A 111 -11.55 -19.86 19.79
CA CYS A 111 -10.32 -20.61 19.51
C CYS A 111 -10.58 -21.95 18.79
N ARG A 112 -11.57 -22.02 17.89
CA ARG A 112 -11.96 -23.28 17.24
C ARG A 112 -10.84 -23.87 16.41
N ILE A 113 -10.10 -23.05 15.66
CA ILE A 113 -9.00 -23.51 14.80
C ILE A 113 -7.88 -24.20 15.59
N ILE A 114 -7.72 -23.82 16.86
CA ILE A 114 -6.77 -24.44 17.80
C ILE A 114 -7.40 -25.69 18.45
N LYS A 115 -8.64 -25.58 18.93
CA LYS A 115 -9.36 -26.69 19.58
C LYS A 115 -9.57 -27.89 18.64
N GLU A 116 -9.74 -27.63 17.35
CA GLU A 116 -9.87 -28.64 16.29
C GLU A 116 -8.52 -29.16 15.78
N GLY A 117 -7.40 -28.61 16.26
CA GLY A 117 -6.05 -29.08 15.93
C GLY A 117 -5.55 -28.69 14.52
N ILE A 118 -6.22 -27.76 13.83
CA ILE A 118 -5.80 -27.28 12.50
C ILE A 118 -4.53 -26.44 12.59
N ILE A 119 -4.45 -25.56 13.61
CA ILE A 119 -3.25 -24.77 13.91
C ILE A 119 -2.75 -25.10 15.32
N PRO A 120 -1.45 -25.43 15.49
CA PRO A 120 -0.85 -25.63 16.81
C PRO A 120 -1.00 -24.39 17.70
N GLY A 121 -1.58 -24.57 18.89
CA GLY A 121 -1.82 -23.45 19.81
C GLY A 121 -0.56 -22.70 20.23
N GLU A 122 0.58 -23.39 20.32
CA GLU A 122 1.89 -22.80 20.66
C GLU A 122 2.38 -21.76 19.65
N LEU A 123 2.06 -21.91 18.35
CA LEU A 123 2.43 -20.94 17.31
C LEU A 123 1.65 -19.62 17.46
N VAL A 124 0.46 -19.69 18.04
CA VAL A 124 -0.43 -18.55 18.21
C VAL A 124 -0.25 -17.93 19.59
N LEU A 125 -0.51 -18.70 20.65
CA LEU A 125 -0.53 -18.24 22.04
C LEU A 125 0.86 -17.95 22.58
N GLY A 126 1.90 -18.56 22.01
CA GLY A 126 3.31 -18.27 22.34
C GLY A 126 3.88 -17.05 21.60
N SER A 127 3.14 -16.46 20.68
CA SER A 127 3.60 -15.31 19.91
C SER A 127 3.75 -14.07 20.79
N LYS A 128 4.87 -13.35 20.66
CA LYS A 128 5.08 -12.04 21.30
C LYS A 128 4.07 -10.97 20.85
N CYS A 129 3.38 -11.23 19.73
CA CYS A 129 2.37 -10.34 19.18
C CYS A 129 0.95 -10.72 19.60
N TYR A 130 0.75 -11.86 20.27
CA TYR A 130 -0.54 -12.20 20.88
C TYR A 130 -0.82 -11.24 22.04
N ARG A 131 -2.04 -10.73 22.11
CA ARG A 131 -2.47 -9.75 23.11
C ARG A 131 -3.64 -10.31 23.92
N PRO A 132 -3.40 -10.82 25.14
CA PRO A 132 -4.47 -11.31 26.01
C PRO A 132 -5.55 -10.26 26.30
N GLU A 133 -5.20 -8.98 26.22
CA GLU A 133 -6.12 -7.85 26.37
C GLU A 133 -7.22 -7.81 25.30
N MET A 134 -7.03 -8.50 24.17
CA MET A 134 -8.00 -8.57 23.08
C MET A 134 -8.99 -9.74 23.23
N ILE A 135 -8.84 -10.61 24.23
CA ILE A 135 -9.73 -11.76 24.43
C ILE A 135 -11.15 -11.28 24.72
N GLY A 136 -12.11 -11.73 23.91
CA GLY A 136 -13.52 -11.34 24.02
C GLY A 136 -13.81 -9.92 23.53
N PHE A 137 -12.82 -9.18 23.03
CA PHE A 137 -13.05 -7.88 22.42
C PHE A 137 -13.67 -8.06 21.03
N GLU A 138 -14.90 -7.57 20.85
CA GLU A 138 -15.61 -7.60 19.58
C GLU A 138 -15.50 -6.26 18.86
N PRO A 139 -14.57 -6.11 17.88
CA PRO A 139 -14.45 -4.85 17.13
C PRO A 139 -15.69 -4.62 16.26
N PRO A 140 -16.07 -3.36 15.98
CA PRO A 140 -17.15 -3.05 15.02
C PRO A 140 -16.97 -3.78 13.70
N GLY A 141 -18.03 -4.42 13.22
CA GLY A 141 -18.01 -5.23 12.00
C GLY A 141 -17.17 -6.51 12.08
N ARG A 142 -16.67 -6.89 13.27
CA ARG A 142 -15.77 -8.04 13.51
C ARG A 142 -14.47 -7.96 12.70
N GLN A 143 -14.03 -6.75 12.36
CA GLN A 143 -12.81 -6.52 11.59
C GLN A 143 -11.65 -6.12 12.52
N TYR A 144 -10.57 -6.88 12.47
CA TYR A 144 -9.31 -6.54 13.13
C TYR A 144 -8.37 -5.81 12.17
N VAL A 145 -8.23 -6.34 10.95
CA VAL A 145 -7.34 -5.82 9.92
C VAL A 145 -8.16 -5.03 8.90
N HIS A 146 -8.12 -3.71 9.06
CA HIS A 146 -8.84 -2.76 8.20
C HIS A 146 -8.07 -2.47 6.91
N VAL A 147 -6.74 -2.43 7.02
CA VAL A 147 -5.81 -2.27 5.91
C VAL A 147 -4.77 -3.38 6.01
N CYS A 148 -4.55 -4.10 4.91
CA CYS A 148 -3.55 -5.15 4.81
C CYS A 148 -2.66 -4.89 3.60
N GLY A 149 -1.34 -4.85 3.81
CA GLY A 149 -0.37 -4.85 2.72
C GLY A 149 0.11 -6.27 2.46
N THR A 150 -0.27 -6.88 1.34
CA THR A 150 0.21 -8.22 0.97
C THR A 150 1.35 -8.09 -0.04
N ASP A 151 2.52 -8.61 0.32
CA ASP A 151 3.71 -8.60 -0.52
C ASP A 151 3.63 -9.74 -1.53
N LEU A 152 3.64 -9.39 -2.82
CA LEU A 152 3.51 -10.32 -3.93
C LEU A 152 4.80 -10.37 -4.75
N ILE A 153 5.26 -11.58 -5.04
CA ILE A 153 6.29 -11.83 -6.05
C ILE A 153 5.69 -12.52 -7.27
N ARG A 154 6.39 -12.42 -8.39
CA ARG A 154 6.10 -13.21 -9.59
C ARG A 154 7.16 -14.30 -9.72
N ASP A 155 6.73 -15.54 -9.80
CA ASP A 155 7.63 -16.69 -9.91
C ASP A 155 8.16 -16.86 -11.34
N THR A 156 8.96 -17.91 -11.57
CA THR A 156 9.57 -18.19 -12.88
C THR A 156 8.56 -18.61 -13.95
N LYS A 157 7.34 -19.00 -13.55
CA LYS A 157 6.23 -19.36 -14.43
C LYS A 157 5.31 -18.17 -14.71
N GLY A 158 5.56 -17.03 -14.07
CA GLY A 158 4.74 -15.83 -14.20
C GLY A 158 3.56 -15.78 -13.23
N GLU A 159 3.48 -16.67 -12.25
CA GLU A 159 2.40 -16.71 -11.27
C GLU A 159 2.70 -15.79 -10.08
N PHE A 160 1.67 -15.10 -9.57
CA PHE A 160 1.77 -14.31 -8.36
C PHE A 160 1.75 -15.20 -7.11
N LEU A 161 2.72 -15.03 -6.22
CA LEU A 161 2.83 -15.72 -4.95
C LEU A 161 2.88 -14.71 -3.81
N VAL A 162 2.25 -15.03 -2.68
CA VAL A 162 2.33 -14.24 -1.44
C VAL A 162 3.62 -14.56 -0.71
N LEU A 163 4.39 -13.54 -0.37
CA LEU A 163 5.53 -13.64 0.54
C LEU A 163 5.15 -13.35 1.98
N GLU A 164 4.43 -12.25 2.21
CA GLU A 164 4.15 -11.74 3.55
C GLU A 164 2.83 -10.96 3.58
N ASP A 165 2.17 -10.95 4.75
CA ASP A 165 1.01 -10.10 5.03
C ASP A 165 1.33 -9.09 6.14
N ASN A 166 1.18 -7.81 5.82
CA ASN A 166 1.37 -6.70 6.72
C ASN A 166 0.01 -6.21 7.24
N GLY A 167 -0.46 -6.82 8.33
CA GLY A 167 -1.76 -6.50 8.95
C GLY A 167 -1.70 -5.56 10.18
N ARG A 168 -0.54 -4.94 10.45
CA ARG A 168 -0.35 -4.03 11.60
C ARG A 168 -0.61 -2.59 11.20
N THR A 169 0.43 -1.91 10.73
CA THR A 169 0.40 -0.53 10.22
C THR A 169 1.09 -0.52 8.86
N PRO A 170 0.48 -1.13 7.82
CA PRO A 170 1.08 -1.18 6.49
C PRO A 170 1.24 0.24 5.93
N SER A 171 2.35 0.47 5.23
CA SER A 171 2.67 1.76 4.63
C SER A 171 3.03 1.63 3.15
N GLY A 172 3.08 2.77 2.46
CA GLY A 172 3.61 2.91 1.11
C GLY A 172 2.58 3.33 0.06
N VAL A 173 1.32 3.52 0.44
CA VAL A 173 0.27 3.95 -0.49
C VAL A 173 0.49 5.38 -1.00
N SER A 174 1.13 6.25 -0.22
CA SER A 174 1.50 7.60 -0.66
C SER A 174 2.41 7.53 -1.89
N TYR A 175 3.37 6.60 -1.91
CA TYR A 175 4.24 6.38 -3.07
C TYR A 175 3.45 5.87 -4.28
N VAL A 176 2.46 5.00 -4.10
CA VAL A 176 1.61 4.51 -5.22
C VAL A 176 0.89 5.68 -5.88
N LEU A 177 0.31 6.56 -5.07
CA LEU A 177 -0.43 7.73 -5.52
C LEU A 177 0.48 8.74 -6.22
N GLU A 178 1.61 9.07 -5.60
CA GLU A 178 2.54 10.06 -6.14
C GLU A 178 3.26 9.56 -7.39
N ASN A 179 3.67 8.29 -7.42
CA ASN A 179 4.23 7.68 -8.63
C ASN A 179 3.25 7.78 -9.81
N ARG A 180 1.94 7.63 -9.56
CA ARG A 180 0.92 7.80 -10.60
C ARG A 180 0.83 9.24 -11.09
N VAL A 181 0.88 10.22 -10.19
CA VAL A 181 0.86 11.65 -10.53
C VAL A 181 2.08 12.03 -11.36
N VAL A 182 3.27 11.62 -10.92
CA VAL A 182 4.54 11.87 -11.62
C VAL A 182 4.51 11.25 -13.02
N MET A 183 4.10 9.98 -13.14
CA MET A 183 4.02 9.31 -14.44
C MET A 183 3.04 9.99 -15.40
N LYS A 184 1.89 10.48 -14.93
CA LYS A 184 0.94 11.23 -15.76
C LYS A 184 1.52 12.55 -16.27
N LYS A 185 2.34 13.24 -15.46
CA LYS A 185 3.03 14.48 -15.86
C LYS A 185 4.15 14.21 -16.87
N VAL A 186 4.94 13.15 -16.67
CA VAL A 186 6.14 12.87 -17.46
C VAL A 186 5.84 12.07 -18.75
N PHE A 187 4.77 11.27 -18.75
CA PHE A 187 4.33 10.46 -19.91
C PHE A 187 2.84 10.66 -20.24
N PRO A 188 2.34 11.88 -20.46
CA PRO A 188 0.92 12.12 -20.66
C PRO A 188 0.34 11.33 -21.85
N GLN A 189 1.08 11.21 -22.95
CA GLN A 189 0.68 10.46 -24.13
C GLN A 189 0.56 8.95 -23.87
N LEU A 190 1.31 8.40 -22.92
CA LEU A 190 1.18 6.99 -22.53
C LEU A 190 -0.20 6.75 -21.91
N PHE A 191 -0.60 7.59 -20.96
CA PHE A 191 -1.91 7.46 -20.29
C PHE A 191 -3.12 7.75 -21.17
N GLN A 192 -2.95 8.42 -22.32
CA GLN A 192 -4.03 8.60 -23.29
C GLN A 192 -4.38 7.31 -24.04
N HIS A 193 -3.40 6.44 -24.27
CA HIS A 193 -3.59 5.21 -25.04
C HIS A 193 -3.76 3.97 -24.17
N PHE A 194 -3.31 4.03 -22.91
CA PHE A 194 -3.49 2.95 -21.93
C PHE A 194 -4.73 3.18 -21.06
N ARG A 195 -5.57 2.15 -20.91
CA ARG A 195 -6.68 2.13 -19.95
C ARG A 195 -6.19 1.74 -18.54
N VAL A 196 -5.28 2.54 -17.99
CA VAL A 196 -4.74 2.31 -16.63
C VAL A 196 -5.84 2.57 -15.59
N ARG A 197 -6.08 1.60 -14.70
CA ARG A 197 -7.04 1.77 -13.59
C ARG A 197 -6.58 2.90 -12.66
N ARG A 198 -7.55 3.71 -12.22
CA ARG A 198 -7.33 4.82 -11.28
C ARG A 198 -6.98 4.30 -9.90
N VAL A 199 -6.21 5.10 -9.18
CA VAL A 199 -5.81 4.83 -7.78
C VAL A 199 -6.06 6.03 -6.87
N GLU A 200 -6.39 7.19 -7.44
CA GLU A 200 -6.40 8.48 -6.73
C GLU A 200 -7.50 8.60 -5.68
N ASP A 201 -8.52 7.75 -5.75
CA ASP A 201 -9.66 7.66 -4.84
C ASP A 201 -9.38 6.84 -3.56
N TYR A 202 -8.16 6.29 -3.42
CA TYR A 202 -7.80 5.48 -2.25
C TYR A 202 -8.05 6.18 -0.91
N PRO A 203 -7.63 7.45 -0.67
CA PRO A 203 -7.84 8.09 0.63
C PRO A 203 -9.33 8.21 0.98
N GLN A 204 -10.19 8.57 0.01
CA GLN A 204 -11.63 8.67 0.25
C GLN A 204 -12.23 7.31 0.57
N ARG A 205 -11.83 6.25 -0.16
CA ARG A 205 -12.26 4.88 0.14
C ARG A 205 -11.81 4.39 1.52
N LEU A 206 -10.61 4.78 1.95
CA LEU A 206 -10.12 4.47 3.30
C LEU A 206 -10.97 5.19 4.36
N ARG A 207 -11.27 6.48 4.16
CA ARG A 207 -12.15 7.23 5.07
C ARG A 207 -13.54 6.59 5.16
N ASP A 208 -14.13 6.23 4.03
CA ASP A 208 -15.46 5.61 4.00
C ASP A 208 -15.45 4.25 4.69
N ALA A 209 -14.37 3.47 4.55
CA ALA A 209 -14.17 2.22 5.27
C ALA A 209 -14.08 2.46 6.79
N LEU A 210 -13.36 3.49 7.25
CA LEU A 210 -13.27 3.86 8.66
C LEU A 210 -14.63 4.32 9.21
N PHE A 211 -15.41 5.08 8.44
CA PHE A 211 -16.79 5.45 8.83
C PHE A 211 -17.69 4.23 8.98
N SER A 212 -17.53 3.21 8.11
CA SER A 212 -18.35 2.00 8.15
C SER A 212 -18.15 1.15 9.42
N VAL A 213 -17.05 1.36 10.14
CA VAL A 213 -16.70 0.66 11.39
C VAL A 213 -16.75 1.59 12.62
N ALA A 214 -17.44 2.73 12.51
CA ALA A 214 -17.62 3.62 13.65
C ALA A 214 -18.32 2.88 14.81
N PRO A 215 -17.83 2.99 16.05
CA PRO A 215 -18.47 2.37 17.21
C PRO A 215 -19.82 3.04 17.50
N ALA A 216 -20.70 2.32 18.20
CA ALA A 216 -21.94 2.89 18.69
C ALA A 216 -21.64 4.11 19.58
N GLY A 217 -22.33 5.23 19.32
CA GLY A 217 -22.11 6.49 20.06
C GLY A 217 -21.03 7.41 19.50
N ALA A 218 -20.38 7.08 18.36
CA ALA A 218 -19.38 7.94 17.71
C ALA A 218 -19.91 9.27 17.14
N GLY A 219 -21.21 9.53 17.25
CA GLY A 219 -21.88 10.68 16.63
C GLY A 219 -22.23 10.46 15.16
N ASP A 220 -22.96 11.41 14.58
CA ASP A 220 -23.29 11.45 13.15
C ASP A 220 -23.09 12.87 12.60
N PRO A 221 -22.08 13.12 11.74
CA PRO A 221 -21.09 12.14 11.25
C PRO A 221 -20.07 11.74 12.34
N PRO A 222 -19.46 10.54 12.26
CA PRO A 222 -18.41 10.12 13.18
C PRO A 222 -17.12 10.92 12.98
N THR A 223 -16.44 11.26 14.07
CA THR A 223 -15.12 11.90 14.04
C THR A 223 -14.03 10.84 13.83
N VAL A 224 -13.22 11.02 12.78
CA VAL A 224 -12.05 10.18 12.50
C VAL A 224 -10.79 11.04 12.60
N VAL A 225 -9.76 10.49 13.22
CA VAL A 225 -8.43 11.11 13.35
C VAL A 225 -7.34 10.10 12.98
N LEU A 226 -6.18 10.58 12.51
CA LEU A 226 -5.00 9.77 12.28
C LEU A 226 -3.98 10.01 13.39
N LEU A 227 -3.86 9.05 14.30
CA LEU A 227 -2.87 9.09 15.38
C LEU A 227 -1.47 8.77 14.84
N THR A 228 -0.52 9.66 15.05
CA THR A 228 0.87 9.52 14.61
C THR A 228 1.85 9.62 15.78
N PRO A 229 2.97 8.88 15.76
CA PRO A 229 4.08 9.08 16.71
C PRO A 229 4.81 10.42 16.50
N GLY A 230 4.52 11.16 15.42
CA GLY A 230 5.07 12.48 15.15
C GLY A 230 6.21 12.49 14.12
N PRO A 231 6.85 13.66 13.92
CA PRO A 231 7.75 13.93 12.78
C PRO A 231 9.05 13.12 12.78
N TYR A 232 9.42 12.50 13.91
CA TYR A 232 10.60 11.64 14.02
C TYR A 232 10.33 10.19 13.63
N ASN A 233 9.22 9.91 12.94
CA ASN A 233 8.92 8.60 12.36
C ASN A 233 9.14 8.64 10.84
N SER A 234 9.76 7.59 10.29
CA SER A 234 10.07 7.50 8.85
C SER A 234 8.85 7.55 7.93
N ALA A 235 7.66 7.17 8.41
CA ALA A 235 6.40 7.21 7.67
C ALA A 235 5.58 8.48 7.94
N TYR A 236 6.10 9.46 8.67
CA TYR A 236 5.35 10.68 9.02
C TYR A 236 4.84 11.44 7.80
N PHE A 237 5.61 11.48 6.72
CA PHE A 237 5.16 12.04 5.44
C PHE A 237 3.85 11.38 4.98
N GLU A 238 3.78 10.04 4.99
CA GLU A 238 2.60 9.31 4.58
C GLU A 238 1.41 9.55 5.53
N HIS A 239 1.66 9.64 6.84
CA HIS A 239 0.63 9.94 7.82
C HIS A 239 -0.02 11.31 7.54
N SER A 240 0.82 12.34 7.35
CA SER A 240 0.36 13.70 7.02
C SER A 240 -0.34 13.76 5.67
N PHE A 241 0.22 13.08 4.66
CA PHE A 241 -0.38 12.96 3.34
C PHE A 241 -1.80 12.36 3.42
N LEU A 242 -1.94 11.20 4.08
CA LEU A 242 -3.22 10.50 4.19
C LEU A 242 -4.24 11.32 4.98
N ALA A 243 -3.85 11.90 6.12
CA ALA A 243 -4.75 12.75 6.92
C ALA A 243 -5.29 13.94 6.08
N ARG A 244 -4.39 14.64 5.39
CA ARG A 244 -4.76 15.76 4.50
C ARG A 244 -5.68 15.33 3.36
N HIS A 245 -5.41 14.21 2.70
CA HIS A 245 -6.19 13.74 1.56
C HIS A 245 -7.53 13.11 1.96
N MET A 246 -7.64 12.55 3.16
CA MET A 246 -8.90 12.12 3.76
C MET A 246 -9.73 13.30 4.28
N GLY A 247 -9.08 14.41 4.63
CA GLY A 247 -9.70 15.54 5.28
C GLY A 247 -10.02 15.25 6.75
N ILE A 248 -9.09 14.60 7.44
CA ILE A 248 -9.18 14.27 8.87
C ILE A 248 -8.01 14.88 9.65
N GLU A 249 -8.16 15.03 10.95
CA GLU A 249 -7.11 15.58 11.82
C GLU A 249 -5.94 14.60 11.96
N LEU A 250 -4.71 15.12 11.88
CA LEU A 250 -3.48 14.41 12.21
C LEU A 250 -3.10 14.75 13.65
N VAL A 251 -3.15 13.76 14.54
CA VAL A 251 -3.04 13.99 15.99
C VAL A 251 -1.88 13.20 16.60
N VAL A 252 -1.30 13.70 17.68
CA VAL A 252 -0.38 12.96 18.53
C VAL A 252 -1.06 12.55 19.84
N GLY A 253 -0.47 11.63 20.59
CA GLY A 253 -1.11 11.06 21.79
C GLY A 253 -1.53 12.09 22.85
N ARG A 254 -0.80 13.21 22.99
CA ARG A 254 -1.14 14.29 23.93
C ARG A 254 -2.36 15.13 23.52
N ASP A 255 -2.79 15.03 22.27
CA ASP A 255 -3.97 15.73 21.77
C ASP A 255 -5.24 14.95 22.12
N LEU A 256 -5.11 13.73 22.65
CA LEU A 256 -6.21 12.84 23.00
C LEU A 256 -6.24 12.58 24.51
N PHE A 257 -7.43 12.47 25.08
CA PHE A 257 -7.64 12.03 26.46
C PHE A 257 -8.86 11.10 26.56
N VAL A 258 -8.95 10.34 27.64
CA VAL A 258 -10.04 9.39 27.89
C VAL A 258 -10.84 9.84 29.10
N GLU A 259 -12.16 9.91 28.97
CA GLU A 259 -13.11 10.21 30.04
C GLU A 259 -14.40 9.41 29.79
N ASP A 260 -14.93 8.76 30.83
CA ASP A 260 -16.16 7.95 30.76
C ASP A 260 -16.21 6.96 29.58
N ASP A 261 -15.14 6.18 29.38
CA ASP A 261 -14.96 5.20 28.28
C ASP A 261 -15.02 5.80 26.86
N VAL A 262 -14.84 7.12 26.73
CA VAL A 262 -14.80 7.84 25.43
C VAL A 262 -13.45 8.50 25.24
N VAL A 263 -12.90 8.41 24.01
CA VAL A 263 -11.69 9.14 23.61
C VAL A 263 -12.10 10.49 23.04
N TYR A 264 -11.59 11.57 23.62
CA TYR A 264 -11.83 12.95 23.19
C TYR A 264 -10.59 13.54 22.55
N LEU A 265 -10.82 14.38 21.53
CA LEU A 265 -9.81 15.26 20.95
C LEU A 265 -9.82 16.59 21.70
N GLN A 266 -8.68 16.99 22.25
CA GLN A 266 -8.54 18.28 22.91
C GLN A 266 -8.55 19.40 21.87
N THR A 267 -9.62 20.19 21.86
CA THR A 267 -9.74 21.41 21.05
C THR A 267 -9.50 22.65 21.92
N THR A 268 -8.89 23.68 21.34
CA THR A 268 -8.73 25.00 21.98
C THR A 268 -10.02 25.79 22.04
#